data_AF-A0A969X1V3-F1
#
_entry.id   AF-A0A969X1V3-F1
#
_cell.length_a   1.000
_cell.length_b   1.000
_cell.length_c   1.000
_cell.angle_alpha   90.00
_cell.angle_beta   90.00
_cell.angle_gamma   90.00
#
_symmetry.space_group_name_H-M   'P 1'
#
loop_
_entity.id
_entity.type
_entity.pdbx_description
1 polymer ?
#
loop_
_entity_poly.entity_id
_entity_poly.type
_entity_poly.pdbx_seq_one_letter_code
_entity_poly.pdbx_strand_id
1 'polypeptide(L)'
;MKKNILNFTFGLIGSILGFLILIVGIYVSFYNWIGISTIIVGAFLAFSHNASFVDFKNKKIKYASLLFGIIKIGYQISLKEDMYIKIIGSGKENKTENGETIFQDYKLSLFDSNNTEIIILLKSKKIDKIESFSKHFSEEFNVLIK
;
A
#
# COMPACT_ATOMS: atom_id res chain seq x y z
N MET A 1 -14.80 2.82 -4.30
CA MET A 1 -13.64 2.01 -3.85
C MET A 1 -12.80 2.81 -2.86
N LYS A 2 -12.52 2.25 -1.68
CA LYS A 2 -11.61 2.84 -0.68
C LYS A 2 -10.16 2.55 -1.10
N LYS A 3 -9.34 3.60 -1.26
CA LYS A 3 -7.92 3.51 -1.62
C LYS A 3 -7.06 3.45 -0.36
N ASN A 4 -6.28 2.38 -0.22
CA ASN A 4 -5.28 2.23 0.82
C ASN A 4 -3.90 2.23 0.17
N ILE A 5 -3.08 3.26 0.43
CA ILE A 5 -1.69 3.29 -0.03
C ILE A 5 -0.90 2.27 0.78
N LEU A 6 -0.15 1.42 0.09
CA LEU A 6 0.63 0.36 0.73
C LEU A 6 2.07 0.83 0.89
N ASN A 7 2.75 1.12 -0.22
CA ASN A 7 4.16 1.53 -0.24
C ASN A 7 4.42 2.44 -1.45
N PHE A 8 5.45 3.26 -1.39
CA PHE A 8 6.05 3.85 -2.59
C PHE A 8 6.70 2.74 -3.43
N THR A 9 6.55 2.82 -4.76
CA THR A 9 7.07 1.79 -5.68
C THR A 9 8.59 1.68 -5.59
N PHE A 10 9.26 2.83 -5.44
CA PHE A 10 10.72 2.92 -5.30
C PHE A 10 11.18 3.09 -3.84
N GLY A 11 10.28 2.80 -2.88
CA GLY A 11 10.54 3.02 -1.46
C GLY A 11 10.61 4.50 -1.07
N LEU A 12 10.83 4.76 0.22
CA LEU A 12 10.89 6.12 0.75
C LEU A 12 12.06 6.91 0.16
N ILE A 13 13.24 6.26 0.12
CA ILE A 13 14.47 6.87 -0.40
C ILE A 13 14.32 7.21 -1.88
N GLY A 14 13.81 6.28 -2.70
CA GLY A 14 13.58 6.54 -4.12
C GLY A 14 12.56 7.66 -4.39
N SER A 15 11.52 7.78 -3.56
CA SER A 15 10.56 8.89 -3.66
C SER A 15 11.20 10.25 -3.34
N ILE A 16 12.03 10.32 -2.28
CA ILE A 16 12.78 11.54 -1.92
C ILE A 16 13.75 11.94 -3.04
N LEU A 17 14.53 11.00 -3.57
CA LEU A 17 15.41 11.24 -4.71
C LEU A 17 14.62 11.69 -5.95
N GLY A 18 13.50 11.05 -6.23
CA GLY A 18 12.60 11.44 -7.32
C GLY A 18 12.14 12.89 -7.19
N PHE A 19 11.79 13.33 -5.97
CA PHE A 19 11.38 14.71 -5.71
C PHE A 19 12.53 15.70 -5.92
N LEU A 20 13.75 15.37 -5.51
CA LEU A 20 14.94 16.19 -5.75
C LEU A 20 15.23 16.30 -7.26
N ILE A 21 15.22 15.17 -7.98
CA ILE A 21 15.41 15.12 -9.44
C ILE A 21 14.34 15.96 -10.15
N LEU A 22 13.09 15.90 -9.68
CA LEU A 22 12.00 16.70 -10.23
C LEU A 22 12.28 18.21 -10.09
N ILE A 23 12.69 18.69 -8.91
CA ILE A 23 13.04 20.10 -8.68
C ILE A 23 14.19 20.54 -9.56
N VAL A 24 15.27 19.74 -9.63
CA VAL A 24 16.42 20.02 -10.49
C VAL A 24 16.00 20.06 -11.96
N GLY A 25 15.15 19.13 -12.38
CA GLY A 25 14.60 19.10 -13.73
C GLY A 25 13.82 20.37 -14.08
N ILE A 26 12.97 20.85 -13.15
CA ILE A 26 12.26 22.13 -13.30
C ILE A 26 13.23 23.28 -13.50
N TYR A 27 14.27 23.37 -12.65
CA TYR A 27 15.27 24.42 -12.78
C TYR A 27 16.03 24.35 -14.13
N VAL A 28 16.48 23.15 -14.53
CA VAL A 28 17.22 22.96 -15.78
C VAL A 28 16.34 23.21 -17.01
N SER A 29 15.02 22.99 -16.92
CA SER A 29 14.09 23.17 -18.05
C SER A 29 14.03 24.61 -18.56
N PHE A 30 14.39 25.60 -17.74
CA PHE A 30 14.52 27.00 -18.16
C PHE A 30 15.70 27.26 -19.11
N TYR A 31 16.68 26.36 -19.13
CA TYR A 31 17.92 26.51 -19.91
C TYR A 31 18.07 25.46 -21.01
N ASN A 32 17.54 24.25 -20.80
CA ASN A 32 17.73 23.13 -21.71
C ASN A 32 16.51 22.20 -21.73
N TRP A 33 16.11 21.76 -22.92
CA TRP A 33 15.03 20.80 -23.13
C TRP A 33 15.25 19.46 -22.42
N ILE A 34 16.50 19.09 -22.13
CA ILE A 34 16.83 17.91 -21.31
C ILE A 34 16.12 17.98 -19.95
N GLY A 35 15.92 19.17 -19.38
CA GLY A 35 15.21 19.36 -18.11
C GLY A 35 13.79 18.78 -18.13
N ILE A 36 13.11 18.79 -19.28
CA ILE A 36 11.78 18.17 -19.44
C ILE A 36 11.85 16.66 -19.23
N SER A 37 12.86 15.99 -19.81
CA SER A 37 13.05 14.55 -19.59
C SER A 37 13.36 14.24 -18.12
N THR A 38 14.15 15.09 -17.46
CA THR A 38 14.48 14.98 -16.03
C THR A 38 13.24 15.14 -15.15
N ILE A 39 12.34 16.10 -15.48
CA ILE A 39 11.05 16.28 -14.81
C ILE A 39 10.23 14.98 -14.87
N ILE A 40 10.12 14.37 -16.05
CA ILE A 40 9.34 13.15 -16.24
C ILE A 40 9.90 12.01 -15.37
N VAL A 41 11.22 11.80 -15.39
CA VAL A 41 11.86 10.77 -14.57
C VAL A 41 11.67 11.04 -13.07
N GLY A 42 11.87 12.29 -12.63
CA GLY A 42 11.68 12.69 -11.23
C GLY A 42 10.25 12.47 -10.75
N ALA A 43 9.26 12.91 -11.53
CA ALA A 43 7.84 12.73 -11.24
C ALA A 43 7.45 11.24 -11.16
N PHE A 44 8.01 10.42 -12.06
CA PHE A 44 7.77 8.98 -12.05
C PHE A 44 8.28 8.34 -10.74
N LEU A 45 9.50 8.65 -10.32
CA LEU A 45 10.09 8.11 -9.10
C LEU A 45 9.39 8.64 -7.84
N ALA A 46 9.08 9.93 -7.81
CA ALA A 46 8.49 10.60 -6.65
C ALA A 46 7.08 10.10 -6.34
N PHE A 47 6.22 10.01 -7.36
CA PHE A 47 4.78 9.84 -7.18
C PHE A 47 4.28 8.41 -7.41
N SER A 48 5.12 7.51 -7.94
CA SER A 48 4.71 6.13 -8.15
C SER A 48 4.58 5.35 -6.83
N HIS A 49 3.40 4.79 -6.59
CA HIS A 49 3.10 4.04 -5.38
C HIS A 49 2.13 2.90 -5.64
N ASN A 50 2.20 1.87 -4.79
CA ASN A 50 1.29 0.74 -4.81
C ASN A 50 0.14 0.98 -3.84
N ALA A 51 -1.07 0.62 -4.25
CA ALA A 51 -2.27 0.74 -3.44
C ALA A 51 -3.18 -0.48 -3.61
N SER A 52 -3.92 -0.77 -2.54
CA SER A 52 -5.07 -1.66 -2.58
C SER A 52 -6.35 -0.83 -2.65
N PHE A 53 -7.25 -1.24 -3.52
CA PHE A 53 -8.56 -0.64 -3.70
C PHE A 53 -9.60 -1.66 -3.27
N VAL A 54 -10.32 -1.36 -2.20
CA VAL A 54 -11.38 -2.22 -1.68
C VAL A 54 -12.73 -1.62 -2.07
N ASP A 55 -13.51 -2.39 -2.82
CA ASP A 55 -14.87 -2.05 -3.19
C ASP A 55 -15.86 -2.92 -2.40
N PHE A 56 -16.33 -2.38 -1.27
CA PHE A 56 -17.32 -3.05 -0.43
C PHE A 56 -18.65 -3.25 -1.17
N LYS A 57 -19.08 -2.28 -2.00
CA LYS A 57 -20.35 -2.35 -2.72
C LYS A 57 -20.38 -3.47 -3.75
N ASN A 58 -19.30 -3.61 -4.52
CA ASN A 58 -19.20 -4.60 -5.58
C ASN A 58 -18.47 -5.88 -5.16
N LYS A 59 -18.11 -6.00 -3.87
CA LYS A 59 -17.30 -7.08 -3.31
C LYS A 59 -16.04 -7.41 -4.11
N LYS A 60 -15.27 -6.37 -4.49
CA LYS A 60 -14.07 -6.51 -5.32
C LYS A 60 -12.85 -5.91 -4.64
N ILE A 61 -11.71 -6.56 -4.82
CA ILE A 61 -10.42 -6.08 -4.35
C ILE A 61 -9.51 -5.92 -5.55
N LYS A 62 -8.85 -4.77 -5.67
CA LYS A 62 -7.90 -4.50 -6.75
C LYS A 62 -6.58 -4.06 -6.18
N TYR A 63 -5.52 -4.76 -6.56
CA TYR A 63 -4.16 -4.25 -6.42
C TYR A 63 -3.85 -3.36 -7.61
N ALA A 64 -3.25 -2.19 -7.39
CA ALA A 64 -2.67 -1.43 -8.49
C ALA A 64 -1.43 -0.65 -8.08
N SER A 65 -0.45 -0.62 -8.98
CA SER A 65 0.58 0.40 -9.02
C SER A 65 0.02 1.64 -9.71
N LEU A 66 0.16 2.79 -9.07
CA LEU A 66 -0.21 4.09 -9.63
C LEU A 66 1.05 4.76 -10.16
N LEU A 67 1.34 4.60 -11.45
CA LEU A 67 2.46 5.28 -12.08
C LEU A 67 2.19 6.78 -12.13
N PHE A 68 3.17 7.59 -11.75
CA PHE A 68 3.02 9.04 -11.58
C PHE A 68 1.90 9.44 -10.60
N GLY A 69 1.36 8.49 -9.82
CA GLY A 69 0.18 8.69 -8.99
C GLY A 69 -1.16 8.70 -9.75
N ILE A 70 -1.17 8.60 -11.08
CA ILE A 70 -2.35 8.79 -11.93
C ILE A 70 -2.71 7.49 -12.68
N ILE A 71 -1.74 6.88 -13.35
CA ILE A 71 -1.97 5.74 -14.25
C ILE A 71 -2.03 4.45 -13.41
N LYS A 72 -3.22 3.84 -13.33
CA LYS A 72 -3.46 2.63 -12.50
C LYS A 72 -3.22 1.37 -13.30
N ILE A 73 -2.21 0.59 -12.94
CA ILE A 73 -1.89 -0.72 -13.54
C ILE A 73 -1.91 -1.78 -12.45
N GLY A 74 -2.68 -2.85 -12.64
CA GLY A 74 -2.70 -3.97 -11.72
C GLY A 74 -3.88 -4.90 -11.96
N TYR A 75 -4.10 -5.81 -11.03
CA TYR A 75 -5.04 -6.91 -11.17
C TYR A 75 -6.13 -6.86 -10.11
N GLN A 76 -7.27 -7.46 -10.45
CA GLN A 76 -8.40 -7.61 -9.54
C GLN A 76 -8.46 -9.05 -9.04
N ILE A 77 -8.85 -9.21 -7.79
CA ILE A 77 -9.05 -10.50 -7.14
C ILE A 77 -10.52 -10.60 -6.75
N SER A 78 -11.11 -11.74 -7.08
CA SER A 78 -12.41 -12.16 -6.55
C SER A 78 -12.17 -13.01 -5.30
N LEU A 79 -12.90 -12.72 -4.23
CA LEU A 79 -12.81 -13.49 -3.00
C LEU A 79 -13.41 -14.88 -3.19
N LYS A 80 -12.75 -15.87 -2.60
CA LYS A 80 -13.25 -17.25 -2.50
C LYS A 80 -13.57 -17.54 -1.03
N GLU A 81 -14.43 -18.53 -0.81
CA GLU A 81 -14.91 -18.91 0.52
C GLU A 81 -13.81 -19.45 1.44
N ASP A 82 -12.72 -19.97 0.86
CA ASP A 82 -11.59 -20.55 1.59
C ASP A 82 -10.51 -19.52 1.96
N MET A 83 -10.67 -18.26 1.54
CA MET A 83 -9.75 -17.17 1.88
C MET A 83 -10.03 -16.62 3.27
N TYR A 84 -9.00 -16.10 3.93
CA TYR A 84 -9.11 -15.43 5.22
C TYR A 84 -8.18 -14.23 5.30
N ILE A 85 -8.44 -13.33 6.24
CA ILE A 85 -7.57 -12.19 6.52
C ILE A 85 -6.79 -12.42 7.80
N LYS A 86 -5.55 -11.91 7.83
CA LYS A 86 -4.66 -12.00 8.99
C LYS A 86 -3.94 -10.68 9.23
N ILE A 87 -3.82 -10.31 10.50
CA ILE A 87 -3.02 -9.16 10.93
C ILE A 87 -1.58 -9.64 11.17
N ILE A 88 -0.62 -8.93 10.59
CA ILE A 88 0.81 -9.24 10.71
C ILE A 88 1.54 -8.00 11.20
N GLY A 89 2.22 -8.14 12.34
CA GLY A 89 3.18 -7.16 12.85
C GLY A 89 4.54 -7.29 12.16
N SER A 90 5.26 -6.18 12.02
CA SER A 90 6.58 -6.12 11.42
C SER A 90 7.40 -4.95 11.97
N GLY A 91 8.72 -5.03 11.82
CA GLY A 91 9.66 -4.01 12.29
C GLY A 91 10.12 -4.24 13.72
N LYS A 92 10.50 -3.17 14.43
CA LYS A 92 10.94 -3.28 15.82
C LYS A 92 9.79 -3.74 16.72
N GLU A 93 10.10 -4.68 17.60
CA GLU A 93 9.20 -5.21 18.63
C GLU A 93 9.54 -4.56 19.96
N ASN A 94 8.52 -3.95 20.59
CA ASN A 94 8.62 -3.44 21.95
C ASN A 94 7.67 -4.23 22.83
N LYS A 95 8.13 -4.67 23.99
CA LYS A 95 7.27 -5.23 25.03
C LYS A 95 6.81 -4.12 25.94
N THR A 96 5.51 -4.02 26.17
CA THR A 96 4.95 -3.15 27.21
C THR A 96 5.21 -3.74 28.59
N GLU A 97 5.03 -2.91 29.62
CA GLU A 97 5.11 -3.34 31.03
C GLU A 97 4.11 -4.47 31.34
N ASN A 98 2.99 -4.52 30.61
CA ASN A 98 1.96 -5.55 30.72
C ASN A 98 2.31 -6.84 29.93
N GLY A 99 3.47 -6.90 29.26
CA GLY A 99 3.92 -8.05 28.50
C GLY A 99 3.38 -8.14 27.06
N GLU A 100 2.59 -7.16 26.62
CA GLU A 100 2.06 -7.11 25.24
C GLU A 100 3.16 -6.71 24.26
N THR A 101 3.18 -7.37 23.10
CA THR A 101 4.16 -7.06 22.04
C THR A 101 3.56 -6.07 21.06
N ILE A 102 4.13 -4.87 21.00
CA ILE A 102 3.77 -3.83 20.05
C ILE A 102 4.80 -3.81 18.93
N PHE A 103 4.31 -3.93 17.70
CA PHE A 103 5.10 -3.80 16.49
C PHE A 103 5.11 -2.35 16.00
N GLN A 104 6.20 -1.97 15.34
CA GLN A 104 6.33 -0.66 14.72
C GLN A 104 5.33 -0.45 13.56
N ASP A 105 5.14 -1.49 12.74
CA ASP A 105 4.30 -1.44 11.55
C ASP A 105 3.41 -2.69 11.49
N TYR A 106 2.13 -2.49 11.17
CA TYR A 106 1.14 -3.55 10.99
C TYR A 106 0.65 -3.59 9.54
N LYS A 107 0.41 -4.80 9.04
CA LYS A 107 -0.28 -5.04 7.78
C LYS A 107 -1.46 -5.96 7.96
N LEU A 108 -2.54 -5.68 7.25
CA LEU A 108 -3.65 -6.61 7.05
C LEU A 108 -3.52 -7.21 5.66
N SER A 109 -3.50 -8.53 5.58
CA SER A 109 -3.36 -9.23 4.31
C SER A 109 -4.39 -10.34 4.16
N LEU A 110 -4.76 -10.60 2.92
CA LEU A 110 -5.62 -11.71 2.50
C LEU A 110 -4.75 -12.92 2.18
N PHE A 111 -5.14 -14.07 2.69
CA PHE A 111 -4.49 -15.36 2.52
C PHE A 111 -5.42 -16.34 1.83
N ASP A 112 -4.83 -17.29 1.11
CA ASP A 112 -5.54 -18.48 0.63
C ASP A 112 -5.63 -19.56 1.72
N SER A 113 -6.31 -20.66 1.41
CA SER A 113 -6.41 -21.83 2.29
C SER A 113 -5.07 -22.49 2.62
N ASN A 114 -4.04 -22.29 1.78
CA ASN A 114 -2.69 -22.81 1.99
C ASN A 114 -1.80 -21.88 2.83
N ASN A 115 -2.37 -20.83 3.43
CA ASN A 115 -1.64 -19.82 4.20
C ASN A 115 -0.60 -19.06 3.37
N THR A 116 -0.85 -18.91 2.06
CA THR A 116 -0.07 -18.06 1.15
C THR A 116 -0.67 -16.66 1.10
N GLU A 117 0.16 -15.62 1.27
CA GLU A 117 -0.28 -14.22 1.20
C GLU A 117 -0.62 -13.84 -0.24
N ILE A 118 -1.90 -13.58 -0.51
CA ILE A 118 -2.37 -13.19 -1.85
C ILE A 118 -2.17 -11.69 -2.07
N ILE A 119 -2.65 -10.85 -1.13
CA ILE A 119 -2.62 -9.39 -1.26
C ILE A 119 -2.62 -8.69 0.09
N ILE A 120 -1.88 -7.59 0.19
CA ILE A 120 -1.95 -6.66 1.31
C ILE A 120 -3.13 -5.70 1.12
N LEU A 121 -4.05 -5.66 2.07
CA LEU A 121 -5.25 -4.82 2.03
C LEU A 121 -5.01 -3.43 2.64
N LEU A 122 -4.21 -3.37 3.70
CA LEU A 122 -3.93 -2.15 4.44
C LEU A 122 -2.58 -2.25 5.18
N LYS A 123 -1.87 -1.12 5.26
CA LYS A 123 -0.71 -0.95 6.15
C LYS A 123 -0.93 0.26 7.07
N SER A 124 -0.47 0.16 8.31
CA SER A 124 -0.60 1.22 9.31
C SER A 124 0.38 1.01 10.47
N LYS A 125 0.85 2.12 11.06
CA LYS A 125 1.58 2.11 12.34
C LYS A 125 0.67 1.95 13.56
N LYS A 126 -0.63 2.21 13.38
CA LYS A 126 -1.65 2.12 14.44
C LYS A 126 -2.43 0.82 14.28
N ILE A 127 -2.39 -0.02 15.32
CA ILE A 127 -3.10 -1.30 15.38
C ILE A 127 -4.63 -1.10 15.37
N ASP A 128 -5.16 -0.13 16.10
CA ASP A 128 -6.61 0.16 16.15
C ASP A 128 -7.20 0.39 14.76
N LYS A 129 -6.43 1.05 13.88
CA LYS A 129 -6.85 1.30 12.49
C LYS A 129 -6.93 0.00 11.69
N ILE A 130 -5.99 -0.93 11.92
CA ILE A 130 -5.99 -2.25 11.28
C ILE A 130 -7.17 -3.08 11.79
N GLU A 131 -7.39 -3.11 13.11
CA GLU A 131 -8.48 -3.89 13.73
C GLU A 131 -9.87 -3.37 13.34
N SER A 132 -10.07 -2.05 13.34
CA SER A 132 -11.32 -1.45 12.87
C SER A 132 -11.58 -1.79 11.40
N PHE A 133 -10.54 -1.75 10.57
CA PHE A 133 -10.67 -2.11 9.16
C PHE A 133 -10.88 -3.61 8.96
N SER A 134 -10.23 -4.49 9.75
CA SER A 134 -10.37 -5.94 9.63
C SER A 134 -11.78 -6.41 9.99
N LYS A 135 -12.36 -5.86 11.09
CA LYS A 135 -13.74 -6.15 11.50
C LYS A 135 -14.73 -5.74 10.40
N HIS A 136 -14.67 -4.49 9.96
CA HIS A 136 -15.54 -3.99 8.88
C HIS A 136 -15.36 -4.79 7.58
N PHE A 137 -14.13 -5.20 7.25
CA PHE A 137 -13.87 -6.02 6.07
C PHE A 137 -14.47 -7.43 6.21
N SER A 138 -14.28 -8.07 7.36
CA SER A 138 -14.82 -9.40 7.64
C SER A 138 -16.35 -9.42 7.55
N GLU A 139 -17.03 -8.42 8.11
CA GLU A 139 -18.49 -8.28 8.08
C GLU A 139 -19.03 -8.10 6.65
N GLU A 140 -18.47 -7.16 5.88
CA GLU A 140 -18.94 -6.85 4.52
C GLU A 140 -18.70 -8.00 3.51
N PHE A 141 -17.58 -8.70 3.68
CA PHE A 141 -17.14 -9.74 2.76
C PHE A 141 -17.44 -11.16 3.23
N ASN A 142 -17.92 -11.34 4.46
CA ASN A 142 -18.11 -12.64 5.12
C ASN A 142 -16.84 -13.51 5.08
N VAL A 143 -15.70 -12.89 5.42
CA VAL A 143 -14.36 -13.53 5.40
C VAL A 143 -13.85 -13.67 6.82
N LEU A 144 -13.27 -14.82 7.16
CA LEU A 144 -12.77 -15.09 8.51
C LEU A 144 -11.52 -14.26 8.85
N ILE A 145 -11.40 -13.86 10.12
CA ILE A 145 -10.19 -13.27 10.70
C ILE A 145 -9.43 -14.38 11.43
N LYS A 146 -8.15 -14.55 11.13
CA LYS A 146 -7.22 -15.45 11.84
C LYS A 146 -6.04 -14.71 12.44
#